data_AF-V9IAS8-F1
#
_entry.id   AF-V9IAS8-F1
#
_cell.length_a   1.000
_cell.length_b   1.000
_cell.length_c   1.000
_cell.angle_alpha   90.00
_cell.angle_beta   90.00
_cell.angle_gamma   90.00
#
_symmetry.space_group_name_H-M   'P 1'
#
loop_
_entity.id
_entity.type
_entity.pdbx_description
1 polymer ?
#
loop_
_entity_poly.entity_id
_entity_poly.type
_entity_poly.pdbx_seq_one_letter_code
_entity_poly.pdbx_strand_id
1 'polypeptide(L)' 'MTDALSFGFPKKFLKGDLDDSMCSNHFKLYNQCLQQAMKDQNINLDEINIAHLGTEQEKKTEN' A
#
# COMPACT_ATOMS: atom_id res chain seq x y z
N MET A 1 -11.27 1.07 7.11
CA MET A 1 -10.20 0.45 6.27
C MET A 1 -9.33 -0.47 7.11
N THR A 2 -8.84 -0.01 8.26
CA THR A 2 -8.02 -0.81 9.21
C THR A 2 -8.69 -2.12 9.61
N ASP A 3 -9.98 -2.07 9.99
CA ASP A 3 -10.71 -3.28 10.43
C ASP A 3 -10.91 -4.31 9.29
N ALA A 4 -11.14 -3.82 8.07
CA ALA A 4 -11.33 -4.68 6.90
C ALA A 4 -10.03 -5.42 6.53
N LEU A 5 -8.90 -4.71 6.57
CA LEU A 5 -7.58 -5.30 6.31
C LEU A 5 -7.18 -6.26 7.43
N SER A 6 -7.30 -5.84 8.70
CA SER A 6 -6.96 -6.67 9.86
C SER A 6 -7.78 -7.95 9.96
N PHE A 7 -9.04 -7.92 9.52
CA PHE A 7 -9.89 -9.11 9.48
C PHE A 7 -9.63 -9.97 8.23
N GLY A 8 -9.60 -9.34 7.05
CA GLY A 8 -9.53 -10.03 5.76
C GLY A 8 -8.18 -10.67 5.49
N PHE A 9 -7.08 -10.02 5.88
CA PHE A 9 -5.73 -10.49 5.61
C PHE A 9 -5.44 -11.89 6.20
N PRO A 10 -5.59 -12.14 7.52
CA PRO A 10 -5.29 -13.47 8.08
C PRO A 10 -6.34 -14.53 7.73
N LYS A 11 -7.60 -14.14 7.48
CA LYS A 11 -8.71 -15.09 7.28
C LYS A 11 -8.89 -15.52 5.84
N LYS A 12 -8.56 -14.67 4.88
CA LYS A 12 -8.75 -14.89 3.44
C LYS A 12 -7.43 -14.86 2.68
N PHE A 13 -6.74 -13.72 2.70
CA PHE A 13 -5.55 -13.50 1.87
C PHE A 13 -4.46 -14.53 2.12
N LEU A 14 -4.09 -14.78 3.38
CA LEU A 14 -3.09 -15.80 3.73
C LEU A 14 -3.52 -17.24 3.41
N LYS A 15 -4.81 -17.47 3.15
CA LYS A 15 -5.35 -18.78 2.75
C LYS A 15 -5.53 -18.91 1.23
N GLY A 16 -5.07 -17.92 0.46
CA GLY A 16 -5.14 -17.90 -1.00
C GLY A 16 -6.45 -17.35 -1.56
N ASP A 17 -7.36 -16.84 -0.72
CA ASP A 17 -8.53 -16.08 -1.19
C ASP A 17 -8.11 -14.63 -1.46
N LEU A 18 -8.01 -14.29 -2.75
CA LEU A 18 -7.54 -13.00 -3.26
C LEU A 18 -8.69 -12.02 -3.54
N ASP A 19 -9.92 -12.34 -3.14
CA ASP A 19 -11.04 -11.39 -3.23
C ASP A 19 -10.81 -10.18 -2.31
N ASP A 20 -10.56 -9.03 -2.92
CA ASP A 20 -10.26 -7.77 -2.26
C ASP A 20 -11.50 -6.89 -2.03
N SER A 21 -12.69 -7.34 -2.44
CA SER A 21 -13.93 -6.56 -2.42
C SER A 21 -14.28 -5.97 -1.05
N MET A 22 -13.88 -6.64 0.04
CA MET A 22 -14.08 -6.15 1.41
C MET A 22 -13.28 -4.88 1.72
N CYS A 23 -12.15 -4.65 1.04
CA CYS A 23 -11.26 -3.52 1.28
C CYS A 23 -11.25 -2.51 0.13
N SER A 24 -11.48 -2.95 -1.12
CA SER A 24 -11.19 -2.20 -2.35
C SER A 24 -11.87 -0.82 -2.41
N ASN A 25 -13.16 -0.74 -2.10
CA ASN A 25 -13.91 0.52 -2.14
C ASN A 25 -13.41 1.54 -1.10
N HIS A 26 -13.18 1.11 0.14
CA HIS A 26 -12.65 1.97 1.20
C HIS A 26 -11.19 2.37 0.91
N PHE A 27 -10.39 1.44 0.40
CA PHE A 27 -9.01 1.67 0.03
C PHE A 27 -8.90 2.71 -1.09
N LYS A 28 -9.75 2.64 -2.11
CA LYS A 28 -9.78 3.61 -3.20
C LYS A 28 -10.08 5.02 -2.69
N LEU A 29 -11.13 5.18 -1.88
CA LEU A 29 -11.51 6.49 -1.32
C LEU A 29 -10.43 7.06 -0.40
N TYR A 30 -9.85 6.22 0.44
CA TYR A 30 -8.76 6.62 1.33
C TYR A 30 -7.54 7.12 0.56
N ASN A 31 -7.10 6.38 -0.48
CA ASN A 31 -5.97 6.80 -1.31
C ASN A 31 -6.25 8.08 -2.08
N GLN A 32 -7.48 8.28 -2.58
CA GLN A 32 -7.86 9.54 -3.23
C GLN A 32 -7.71 10.74 -2.29
N CYS A 33 -8.17 10.60 -1.05
CA CYS A 33 -8.03 11.63 -0.03
C CYS A 33 -6.55 11.91 0.29
N LEU A 34 -5.76 10.85 0.52
CA LEU A 34 -4.32 10.98 0.79
C LEU A 34 -3.57 11.65 -0.35
N GLN A 35 -3.81 11.23 -1.60
CA GLN A 35 -3.13 11.80 -2.77
C GLN A 35 -3.42 13.29 -2.91
N GLN A 36 -4.65 13.72 -2.60
CA GLN A 36 -4.98 15.14 -2.61
C GLN A 36 -4.27 15.89 -1.48
N ALA A 37 -4.33 15.37 -0.25
CA ALA A 37 -3.65 15.99 0.90
C ALA A 37 -2.13 16.09 0.69
N MET A 38 -1.51 15.08 0.09
CA MET A 38 -0.07 15.10 -0.24
C MET A 38 0.29 16.21 -1.23
N LYS A 39 -0.55 16.44 -2.26
CA LYS A 39 -0.39 17.55 -3.21
C LYS A 39 -0.54 18.90 -2.50
N ASP A 40 -1.59 19.05 -1.70
CA ASP A 40 -1.89 20.31 -0.99
C ASP A 40 -0.79 20.70 0.01
N GLN A 41 -0.09 19.71 0.56
CA GLN A 41 1.03 19.89 1.49
C GLN A 41 2.41 19.91 0.81
N ASN A 42 2.49 19.88 -0.53
CA ASN A 42 3.75 19.79 -1.29
C ASN A 42 4.67 18.63 -0.84
N ILE A 43 4.09 17.48 -0.49
CA ILE A 43 4.85 16.28 -0.16
C ILE A 43 5.37 15.64 -1.45
N ASN A 44 6.69 15.50 -1.58
CA ASN A 44 7.29 14.79 -2.70
C ASN A 44 7.10 13.26 -2.54
N LEU A 45 6.49 12.62 -3.53
CA LEU A 45 6.22 11.18 -3.55
C LEU A 45 7.11 10.42 -4.56
N ASP A 46 8.05 11.09 -5.22
CA ASP A 46 8.88 10.51 -6.28
C ASP A 46 9.64 9.27 -5.79
N GLU A 47 10.14 9.28 -4.55
CA GLU A 47 10.83 8.13 -3.95
C GLU A 47 9.90 6.94 -3.68
N ILE A 48 8.63 7.17 -3.37
CA ILE A 48 7.66 6.10 -3.08
C ILE A 48 7.26 5.35 -4.36
N ASN A 49 7.34 6.02 -5.51
CA ASN A 49 7.06 5.41 -6.81
C ASN A 49 8.22 4.53 -7.32
N ILE A 50 9.37 4.54 -6.65
CA ILE A 50 10.51 3.70 -7.02
C ILE A 50 10.25 2.28 -6.48
N ALA A 51 10.12 1.32 -7.39
CA ALA A 51 10.08 -0.08 -7.02
C ALA A 51 11.48 -0.51 -6.55
N HIS A 52 11.74 -0.47 -5.24
CA HIS A 52 13.05 -0.84 -4.71
C HIS A 52 13.29 -2.36 -4.66
N LEU A 53 12.24 -3.15 -4.44
CA LEU A 53 12.36 -4.61 -4.31
C LEU A 53 12.79 -5.25 -5.64
N GLY A 54 13.81 -6.10 -5.60
CA GLY A 54 14.38 -6.76 -6.78
C GLY A 54 15.25 -5.87 -7.66
N THR A 55 15.62 -4.67 -7.20
CA THR A 55 16.53 -3.76 -7.92
C THR A 55 17.90 -3.72 -7.26
N GLU A 56 18.91 -3.26 -8.00
CA GLU A 56 20.27 -3.03 -7.49
C GLU A 56 20.32 -2.00 -6.34
N GLN A 57 19.24 -1.23 -6.14
CA GLN A 57 19.08 -0.23 -5.08
C GLN A 57 18.45 -0.82 -3.80
N GLU A 58 17.95 -2.07 -3.85
CA GLU A 58 17.60 -2.84 -2.67
C GLU A 58 18.89 -3.04 -1.87
N LYS A 59 19.01 -2.36 -0.72
CA LYS A 59 20.24 -2.36 0.08
C LYS A 59 20.80 -3.77 0.24
N LYS A 60 21.95 -4.05 -0.38
CA LYS A 60 22.91 -5.01 0.16
C LYS A 60 23.45 -4.37 1.43
N THR A 61 22.85 -4.67 2.58
CA THR A 61 23.51 -4.38 3.86
C THR A 61 24.84 -5.12 3.87
N GLU A 62 25.87 -4.38 4.24
CA GLU A 62 27.29 -4.54 3.94
C GLU A 62 27.98 -5.80 4.52
N ASN A 63 29.01 -6.24 3.78
CA ASN A 63 30.18 -7.07 4.12
C ASN A 63 30.01 -8.56 4.47
#